data_AF-F3B8C4-F1
#
_entry.id   AF-F3B8C4-F1
#
_cell.length_a   1.000
_cell.length_b   1.000
_cell.length_c   1.000
_cell.angle_alpha   90.00
_cell.angle_beta   90.00
_cell.angle_gamma   90.00
#
_symmetry.space_group_name_H-M   'P 1'
#
loop_
_entity.id
_entity.type
_entity.pdbx_description
1 polymer ?
#
loop_
_entity_poly.entity_id
_entity_poly.type
_entity_poly.pdbx_seq_one_letter_code
_entity_poly.pdbx_strand_id
1 'polypeptide(L)'
;MTGKNSLRHFWRKYRLSLLGVAVILGFIFLSGTFLSTQEQVHGKNPLETENKESSRIAVTGKNYTLNYKQEEEYKREQAKREEKIKQQPAEPIEEIKSETESGKKKTSSILSENSSQAQTGDKNSVGNGDKTEEGQGKPETGGGNEEGNGEGESGENTGGDEEVSKLPEIICSLTEGQVVSGGFLGFTVQATTYKKEPLSSFYVTVKVNGRKLYSSGTQHNVISYRTSQELQDGNNEISVTATDKEGNTATKNYHVTVKKEDAQIEGGTMRVKLQADVLGLGTIFDETVVFYEGENLPYVVDRAFKKAGIKYKYTGTFDYGFYLQRIYKPGITNGYKIPAPILQKLEEENCSWVGYETDSLGEKDFYYWSGWLYRLDGYFPDGLSTIPAEDGSEVELLFTLNNGAEYNGTWFSGNW
;
A
#
# COMPACT_ATOMS: atom_id res chain seq x y z
N MET A 1 -63.89 43.69 11.75
CA MET A 1 -62.57 43.86 11.10
C MET A 1 -61.50 43.30 12.03
N THR A 2 -61.21 42.01 11.96
CA THR A 2 -60.26 41.33 12.85
C THR A 2 -59.60 40.19 12.08
N GLY A 3 -58.44 40.46 11.47
CA GLY A 3 -57.78 39.47 10.61
C GLY A 3 -56.39 39.84 10.13
N LYS A 4 -55.68 40.77 10.78
CA LYS A 4 -54.32 41.17 10.34
C LYS A 4 -53.19 41.00 11.36
N ASN A 5 -53.48 40.61 12.61
CA ASN A 5 -52.45 40.51 13.66
C ASN A 5 -51.98 39.08 14.00
N SER A 6 -52.58 38.03 13.42
CA SER A 6 -52.15 36.64 13.69
C SER A 6 -50.90 36.24 12.88
N LEU A 7 -50.84 36.57 11.59
CA LEU A 7 -49.71 36.20 10.74
C LEU A 7 -48.39 36.85 11.18
N ARG A 8 -48.38 38.13 11.56
CA ARG A 8 -47.14 38.83 11.93
C ARG A 8 -46.51 38.26 13.21
N HIS A 9 -47.32 37.75 14.14
CA HIS A 9 -46.82 37.14 15.38
C HIS A 9 -46.31 35.71 15.15
N PHE A 10 -46.95 34.96 14.25
CA PHE A 10 -46.49 33.64 13.82
C PHE A 10 -45.13 33.73 13.09
N TRP A 11 -45.01 34.66 12.14
CA TRP A 11 -43.77 34.91 11.40
C TRP A 11 -42.60 35.33 12.29
N ARG A 12 -42.86 36.06 13.39
CA ARG A 12 -41.81 36.52 14.30
C ARG A 12 -41.35 35.43 15.27
N LYS A 13 -42.24 34.52 15.69
CA LYS A 13 -41.91 33.40 16.60
C LYS A 13 -41.20 32.26 15.88
N TYR A 14 -41.56 31.98 14.63
CA TYR A 14 -41.00 30.86 13.86
C TYR A 14 -39.96 31.28 12.81
N ARG A 15 -39.53 32.55 12.80
CA ARG A 15 -38.59 33.10 11.79
C ARG A 15 -37.31 32.27 11.65
N LEU A 16 -36.67 31.88 12.75
CA LEU A 16 -35.46 31.06 12.70
C LEU A 16 -35.73 29.62 12.28
N SER A 17 -36.87 29.04 12.70
CA SER A 17 -37.24 27.67 12.33
C SER A 17 -37.67 27.56 10.87
N LEU A 18 -38.34 28.58 10.33
CA LEU A 18 -38.72 28.66 8.90
C LEU A 18 -37.52 28.95 8.00
N LEU A 19 -36.53 29.73 8.48
CA LEU A 19 -35.25 29.89 7.81
C LEU A 19 -34.46 28.57 7.76
N GLY A 20 -34.44 27.82 8.86
CA GLY A 20 -33.81 26.49 8.89
C GLY A 20 -34.46 25.50 7.92
N VAL A 21 -35.80 25.43 7.88
CA VAL A 21 -36.53 24.56 6.94
C VAL A 21 -36.35 25.00 5.49
N ALA A 22 -36.29 26.31 5.21
CA ALA A 22 -36.03 26.83 3.86
C ALA A 22 -34.59 26.53 3.38
N VAL A 23 -33.60 26.55 4.28
CA VAL A 23 -32.22 26.16 3.97
C VAL A 23 -32.14 24.65 3.71
N ILE A 24 -32.80 23.82 4.51
CA ILE A 24 -32.83 22.35 4.31
C ILE A 24 -33.54 21.99 2.99
N LEU A 25 -34.69 22.62 2.69
CA LEU A 25 -35.38 22.43 1.41
C LEU A 25 -34.54 22.98 0.24
N GLY A 26 -33.78 24.06 0.44
CA GLY A 26 -32.82 24.58 -0.53
C GLY A 26 -31.69 23.59 -0.81
N PHE A 27 -31.15 22.91 0.20
CA PHE A 27 -30.14 21.86 0.03
C PHE A 27 -30.70 20.61 -0.65
N ILE A 28 -31.94 20.20 -0.33
CA ILE A 28 -32.61 19.06 -0.98
C ILE A 28 -32.95 19.38 -2.45
N PHE A 29 -33.30 20.64 -2.75
CA PHE A 29 -33.55 21.07 -4.13
C PHE A 29 -32.23 21.24 -4.91
N LEU A 30 -31.16 21.77 -4.29
CA LEU A 30 -29.83 21.82 -4.91
C LEU A 30 -29.28 20.42 -5.19
N SER A 31 -29.39 19.48 -4.24
CA SER A 31 -28.94 18.09 -4.42
C SER A 31 -29.82 17.32 -5.42
N GLY A 32 -31.13 17.56 -5.41
CA GLY A 32 -32.07 17.01 -6.39
C GLY A 32 -31.78 17.51 -7.81
N THR A 33 -31.46 18.79 -7.99
CA THR A 33 -31.02 19.32 -9.29
C THR A 33 -29.62 18.86 -9.68
N PHE A 34 -28.69 18.70 -8.73
CA PHE A 34 -27.34 18.19 -9.00
C PHE A 34 -27.36 16.71 -9.45
N LEU A 35 -28.28 15.91 -8.90
CA LEU A 35 -28.51 14.51 -9.31
C LEU A 35 -29.28 14.38 -10.63
N SER A 36 -30.06 15.39 -11.04
CA SER A 36 -30.80 15.36 -12.31
C SER A 36 -30.14 16.15 -13.45
N THR A 37 -29.01 16.82 -13.18
CA THR A 37 -28.13 17.40 -14.22
C THR A 37 -26.80 16.66 -14.42
N GLN A 38 -26.55 15.55 -13.72
CA GLN A 38 -25.55 14.59 -14.18
C GLN A 38 -26.16 13.76 -15.31
N GLU A 39 -26.04 14.28 -16.53
CA GLU A 39 -25.95 13.40 -17.70
C GLU A 39 -24.85 12.38 -17.38
N GLN A 40 -25.15 11.07 -17.44
CA GLN A 40 -24.13 10.03 -17.32
C GLN A 40 -23.08 10.32 -18.40
N VAL A 41 -22.00 10.99 -18.01
CA VAL A 41 -20.83 11.16 -18.86
C VAL A 41 -20.16 9.80 -18.87
N HIS A 42 -20.64 8.91 -19.73
CA HIS A 42 -19.79 7.87 -20.28
C HIS A 42 -18.57 8.58 -20.83
N GLY A 43 -17.42 8.34 -20.21
CA GLY A 43 -16.15 8.92 -20.66
C GLY A 43 -16.03 8.67 -22.15
N LYS A 44 -16.03 9.74 -22.94
CA LYS A 44 -15.71 9.63 -24.36
C LYS A 44 -14.33 9.01 -24.45
N ASN A 45 -14.20 8.00 -25.30
CA ASN A 45 -12.96 7.29 -25.56
C ASN A 45 -11.85 8.33 -25.83
N PRO A 46 -10.81 8.46 -24.99
CA PRO A 46 -9.84 9.55 -25.06
C PRO A 46 -8.87 9.47 -26.25
N LEU A 47 -9.21 8.69 -27.28
CA LEU A 47 -8.45 8.56 -28.52
C LEU A 47 -8.89 9.53 -29.63
N GLU A 48 -9.94 10.34 -29.43
CA GLU A 48 -10.49 11.18 -30.52
C GLU A 48 -9.77 12.52 -30.77
N THR A 49 -8.76 12.90 -30.00
CA THR A 49 -7.94 14.07 -30.32
C THR A 49 -6.46 13.73 -30.28
N GLU A 50 -5.97 13.19 -31.40
CA GLU A 50 -4.54 13.08 -31.68
C GLU A 50 -3.84 14.44 -31.56
N ASN A 51 -2.90 14.56 -30.63
CA ASN A 51 -1.80 15.50 -30.74
C ASN A 51 -0.53 14.71 -31.07
N LYS A 52 0.00 14.91 -32.27
CA LYS A 52 1.10 14.14 -32.89
C LYS A 52 2.49 14.34 -32.26
N GLU A 53 2.58 14.99 -31.10
CA GLU A 53 3.83 15.25 -30.38
C GLU A 53 3.81 14.75 -28.91
N SER A 54 2.80 13.98 -28.48
CA SER A 54 2.82 13.36 -27.14
C SER A 54 3.47 11.97 -27.21
N SER A 55 4.61 11.83 -26.55
CA SER A 55 5.36 10.56 -26.46
C SER A 55 4.62 9.58 -25.55
N ARG A 56 3.60 8.91 -26.08
CA ARG A 56 2.98 7.73 -25.46
C ARG A 56 3.43 6.51 -26.26
N ILE A 57 4.37 5.77 -25.69
CA ILE A 57 4.72 4.45 -26.22
C ILE A 57 3.65 3.49 -25.69
N ALA A 58 2.85 2.92 -26.59
CA ALA A 58 2.07 1.73 -26.30
C ALA A 58 3.06 0.57 -26.06
N VAL A 59 3.21 0.12 -24.81
CA VAL A 59 4.08 -1.02 -24.48
C VAL A 59 3.23 -2.29 -24.43
N THR A 60 2.88 -2.80 -25.61
CA THR A 60 2.59 -4.23 -25.81
C THR A 60 3.89 -4.90 -26.27
N GLY A 61 4.55 -5.67 -25.42
CA GLY A 61 5.87 -6.22 -25.75
C GLY A 61 6.30 -7.43 -24.92
N LYS A 62 6.76 -8.47 -25.63
CA LYS A 62 7.36 -9.72 -25.13
C LYS A 62 8.44 -9.44 -24.06
N ASN A 63 8.39 -10.21 -22.96
CA ASN A 63 9.22 -10.18 -21.73
C ASN A 63 8.61 -9.47 -20.50
N TYR A 64 7.29 -9.56 -20.32
CA TYR A 64 6.67 -9.22 -19.03
C TYR A 64 6.75 -10.43 -18.08
N THR A 65 7.57 -10.29 -17.04
CA THR A 65 7.59 -11.13 -15.85
C THR A 65 7.54 -10.18 -14.66
N LEU A 66 6.69 -10.44 -13.66
CA LEU A 66 6.78 -9.79 -12.35
C LEU A 66 8.25 -9.81 -11.89
N ASN A 67 8.80 -8.63 -11.59
CA ASN A 67 10.17 -8.33 -11.99
C ASN A 67 11.23 -8.89 -11.01
N TYR A 68 11.71 -10.11 -11.27
CA TYR A 68 12.99 -10.63 -10.76
C TYR A 68 14.15 -9.63 -10.98
N LYS A 69 14.11 -8.80 -12.04
CA LYS A 69 15.11 -7.73 -12.25
C LYS A 69 14.99 -6.57 -11.28
N GLN A 70 13.84 -6.26 -10.67
CA GLN A 70 13.76 -5.23 -9.62
C GLN A 70 14.42 -5.74 -8.35
N GLU A 71 14.20 -7.01 -8.01
CA GLU A 71 14.88 -7.65 -6.87
C GLU A 71 16.39 -7.82 -7.14
N GLU A 72 16.78 -8.19 -8.37
CA GLU A 72 18.18 -8.30 -8.78
C GLU A 72 18.86 -6.93 -8.95
N GLU A 73 18.19 -5.91 -9.50
CA GLU A 73 18.69 -4.53 -9.54
C GLU A 73 18.84 -3.99 -8.13
N TYR A 74 17.88 -4.27 -7.25
CA TYR A 74 17.98 -3.95 -5.84
C TYR A 74 19.19 -4.65 -5.20
N LYS A 75 19.36 -5.96 -5.41
CA LYS A 75 20.53 -6.72 -4.91
C LYS A 75 21.85 -6.20 -5.49
N ARG A 76 21.89 -5.87 -6.78
CA ARG A 76 23.08 -5.30 -7.46
C ARG A 76 23.40 -3.90 -6.97
N GLU A 77 22.40 -3.05 -6.77
CA GLU A 77 22.59 -1.70 -6.23
C GLU A 77 23.02 -1.74 -4.76
N GLN A 78 22.45 -2.66 -3.95
CA GLN A 78 22.91 -2.93 -2.59
C GLN A 78 24.39 -3.30 -2.57
N ALA A 79 24.81 -4.25 -3.41
CA ALA A 79 26.22 -4.64 -3.53
C ALA A 79 27.13 -3.46 -3.93
N LYS A 80 26.70 -2.64 -4.90
CA LYS A 80 27.43 -1.42 -5.30
C LYS A 80 27.53 -0.38 -4.18
N ARG A 81 26.49 -0.23 -3.35
CA ARG A 81 26.50 0.68 -2.19
C ARG A 81 27.44 0.18 -1.10
N GLU A 82 27.40 -1.12 -0.79
CA GLU A 82 28.34 -1.73 0.16
C GLU A 82 29.79 -1.61 -0.30
N GLU A 83 30.06 -1.78 -1.60
CA GLU A 83 31.40 -1.54 -2.18
C GLU A 83 31.83 -0.08 -2.05
N LYS A 84 30.94 0.88 -2.33
CA LYS A 84 31.23 2.31 -2.15
C LYS A 84 31.51 2.67 -0.69
N ILE A 85 30.80 2.07 0.26
CA ILE A 85 31.02 2.27 1.70
C ILE A 85 32.38 1.69 2.12
N LYS A 86 32.77 0.51 1.59
CA LYS A 86 34.09 -0.08 1.84
C LYS A 86 35.25 0.69 1.20
N GLN A 87 34.97 1.47 0.15
CA GLN A 87 35.95 2.28 -0.58
C GLN A 87 36.01 3.73 -0.10
N GLN A 88 35.08 4.18 0.75
CA GLN A 88 35.24 5.44 1.46
C GLN A 88 36.30 5.26 2.56
N PRO A 89 37.38 6.05 2.56
CA PRO A 89 38.28 6.09 3.70
C PRO A 89 37.46 6.56 4.90
N ALA A 90 37.61 5.90 6.06
CA ALA A 90 37.17 6.48 7.31
C ALA A 90 37.83 7.86 7.42
N GLU A 91 37.06 8.93 7.37
CA GLU A 91 37.60 10.26 7.65
C GLU A 91 38.15 10.22 9.08
N PRO A 92 39.42 10.60 9.28
CA PRO A 92 39.97 10.65 10.62
C PRO A 92 39.19 11.73 11.39
N ILE A 93 38.62 11.34 12.53
CA ILE A 93 38.13 12.30 13.52
C ILE A 93 39.30 13.23 13.82
N GLU A 94 39.19 14.51 13.45
CA GLU A 94 40.14 15.54 13.90
C GLU A 94 40.02 15.66 15.42
N GLU A 95 40.98 15.04 16.09
CA GLU A 95 41.14 15.09 17.53
C GLU A 95 41.52 16.51 17.93
N ILE A 96 40.57 17.21 18.57
CA ILE A 96 40.78 18.54 19.15
C ILE A 96 41.95 18.44 20.15
N LYS A 97 43.06 19.12 19.82
CA LYS A 97 44.22 19.29 20.71
C LYS A 97 43.80 20.08 21.96
N SER A 98 43.94 19.46 23.12
CA SER A 98 44.16 20.17 24.38
C SER A 98 45.46 19.66 25.00
N GLU A 99 46.45 20.55 25.08
CA GLU A 99 47.72 20.31 25.76
C GLU A 99 47.56 20.28 27.29
N THR A 100 48.51 19.58 27.93
CA THR A 100 48.95 19.67 29.35
C THR A 100 48.09 18.81 30.31
N GLU A 101 48.59 17.87 31.13
CA GLU A 101 49.94 17.65 31.70
C GLU A 101 50.05 16.23 32.30
N SER A 102 51.24 15.64 32.21
CA SER A 102 51.90 14.73 33.18
C SER A 102 51.14 13.53 33.80
N GLY A 103 51.59 12.32 33.45
CA GLY A 103 52.06 11.39 34.50
C GLY A 103 51.46 9.98 34.60
N LYS A 104 52.15 9.02 33.95
CA LYS A 104 52.48 7.64 34.41
C LYS A 104 51.47 6.47 34.28
N LYS A 105 51.99 5.47 33.53
CA LYS A 105 51.87 3.98 33.61
C LYS A 105 50.52 3.36 33.18
N LYS A 106 50.48 2.68 32.02
CA LYS A 106 50.68 1.21 31.84
C LYS A 106 49.92 0.41 32.93
N THR A 107 48.96 -0.45 32.60
CA THR A 107 49.15 -1.70 31.86
C THR A 107 47.80 -2.26 31.40
N SER A 108 47.77 -2.91 30.24
CA SER A 108 46.71 -3.78 29.77
C SER A 108 46.76 -5.14 30.47
N SER A 109 45.60 -5.73 30.77
CA SER A 109 45.44 -7.19 30.83
C SER A 109 44.00 -7.58 30.54
N ILE A 110 43.89 -8.60 29.70
CA ILE A 110 42.73 -9.23 29.08
C ILE A 110 42.27 -10.40 29.98
N LEU A 111 40.99 -10.81 29.83
CA LEU A 111 40.34 -12.07 30.28
C LEU A 111 39.95 -12.13 31.75
N SER A 112 38.86 -12.77 32.20
CA SER A 112 37.70 -13.47 31.60
C SER A 112 36.85 -13.97 32.79
N GLU A 113 35.53 -14.09 32.63
CA GLU A 113 34.67 -15.17 33.20
C GLU A 113 34.59 -15.33 34.75
N ASN A 114 33.51 -15.75 35.41
CA ASN A 114 32.10 -16.03 35.12
C ASN A 114 31.43 -16.36 36.48
N SER A 115 30.14 -16.02 36.66
CA SER A 115 29.21 -16.49 37.72
C SER A 115 29.54 -16.10 39.18
N SER A 116 28.61 -15.90 40.11
CA SER A 116 27.33 -16.58 40.34
C SER A 116 26.41 -15.78 41.29
N GLN A 117 25.15 -16.21 41.30
CA GLN A 117 23.96 -15.75 42.02
C GLN A 117 24.11 -15.48 43.53
N ALA A 118 23.29 -14.55 44.06
CA ALA A 118 22.38 -14.84 45.19
C ALA A 118 21.32 -13.74 45.35
N GLN A 119 20.07 -14.17 45.45
CA GLN A 119 18.86 -13.42 45.79
C GLN A 119 18.74 -13.14 47.30
N THR A 120 17.64 -12.42 47.62
CA THR A 120 16.93 -12.22 48.90
C THR A 120 17.35 -10.93 49.61
N GLY A 121 16.47 -9.93 49.76
CA GLY A 121 15.17 -9.95 50.47
C GLY A 121 15.45 -9.38 51.88
N ASP A 122 14.70 -8.48 52.51
CA ASP A 122 13.29 -8.11 52.40
C ASP A 122 13.04 -6.91 53.36
N LYS A 123 11.91 -6.21 53.16
CA LYS A 123 11.05 -5.50 54.13
C LYS A 123 11.36 -4.09 54.73
N ASN A 124 10.42 -3.21 54.35
CA ASN A 124 9.53 -2.34 55.16
C ASN A 124 10.10 -1.17 55.97
N SER A 125 9.56 0.04 55.74
CA SER A 125 8.39 0.53 56.50
C SER A 125 8.01 1.99 56.17
N VAL A 126 6.74 2.18 55.78
CA VAL A 126 5.75 3.19 56.21
C VAL A 126 6.19 4.63 56.57
N GLY A 127 5.55 5.60 55.91
CA GLY A 127 5.42 6.99 56.37
C GLY A 127 4.30 7.74 55.63
N ASN A 128 3.42 8.40 56.40
CA ASN A 128 2.03 8.79 56.12
C ASN A 128 1.85 10.30 55.81
N GLY A 129 0.67 10.66 55.25
CA GLY A 129 0.03 12.00 55.34
C GLY A 129 0.15 12.87 54.08
N ASP A 130 -0.78 13.76 53.71
CA ASP A 130 -2.17 14.10 54.08
C ASP A 130 -2.70 15.03 52.94
N LYS A 131 -4.02 15.27 52.92
CA LYS A 131 -4.90 16.13 52.09
C LYS A 131 -4.27 17.41 51.46
N THR A 132 -4.79 18.04 50.38
CA THR A 132 -6.15 18.63 50.24
C THR A 132 -6.37 19.19 48.80
N GLU A 133 -7.61 19.05 48.30
CA GLU A 133 -8.50 19.98 47.55
C GLU A 133 -8.08 20.87 46.34
N GLU A 134 -8.89 20.70 45.28
CA GLU A 134 -9.63 21.67 44.43
C GLU A 134 -8.95 22.66 43.46
N GLY A 135 -9.56 22.74 42.26
CA GLY A 135 -9.39 23.81 41.26
C GLY A 135 -9.56 23.33 39.82
N GLN A 136 -10.78 22.99 39.38
CA GLN A 136 -11.61 23.76 38.42
C GLN A 136 -11.04 24.01 37.01
N GLY A 137 -11.77 23.54 35.99
CA GLY A 137 -11.66 24.03 34.60
C GLY A 137 -12.22 23.10 33.50
N LYS A 138 -13.54 23.12 33.27
CA LYS A 138 -14.23 22.70 32.00
C LYS A 138 -13.85 23.72 30.86
N PRO A 139 -14.10 23.52 29.53
CA PRO A 139 -15.29 22.90 28.90
C PRO A 139 -15.02 22.01 27.62
N GLU A 140 -15.89 21.05 27.28
CA GLU A 140 -16.83 21.01 26.10
C GLU A 140 -16.20 20.62 24.73
N THR A 141 -16.48 19.42 24.18
CA THR A 141 -17.59 18.97 23.28
C THR A 141 -17.53 19.46 21.81
N GLY A 142 -17.62 18.49 20.89
CA GLY A 142 -18.02 18.62 19.47
C GLY A 142 -16.82 18.65 18.51
N GLY A 143 -16.64 17.77 17.52
CA GLY A 143 -17.60 16.94 16.78
C GLY A 143 -18.11 17.70 15.56
N GLY A 144 -17.46 17.53 14.40
CA GLY A 144 -17.96 18.02 13.11
C GLY A 144 -16.88 18.21 12.03
N ASN A 145 -16.73 17.18 11.20
CA ASN A 145 -16.17 17.09 9.83
C ASN A 145 -15.57 18.34 9.17
N GLU A 146 -14.32 18.19 8.70
CA GLU A 146 -13.83 18.86 7.50
C GLU A 146 -13.10 17.85 6.60
N GLU A 147 -13.41 17.93 5.31
CA GLU A 147 -12.73 17.24 4.22
C GLU A 147 -11.26 17.70 4.18
N GLY A 148 -10.38 16.91 4.80
CA GLY A 148 -8.94 17.19 4.82
C GLY A 148 -8.28 16.70 3.54
N ASN A 149 -8.25 17.56 2.52
CA ASN A 149 -7.12 17.56 1.59
C ASN A 149 -5.88 17.84 2.46
N GLY A 150 -5.15 16.79 2.84
CA GLY A 150 -4.02 16.90 3.75
C GLY A 150 -2.89 17.69 3.11
N GLU A 151 -2.88 19.00 3.34
CA GLU A 151 -1.69 19.84 3.14
C GLU A 151 -0.65 19.38 4.17
N GLY A 152 0.25 18.50 3.74
CA GLY A 152 1.35 18.03 4.59
C GLY A 152 2.23 19.21 5.00
N GLU A 153 2.64 19.25 6.27
CA GLU A 153 3.56 20.27 6.77
C GLU A 153 4.89 20.24 6.01
N SER A 154 5.25 21.39 5.41
CA SER A 154 6.62 21.68 5.02
C SER A 154 7.41 22.02 6.29
N GLY A 155 8.32 21.14 6.71
CA GLY A 155 9.22 21.46 7.82
C GLY A 155 10.16 22.61 7.44
N GLU A 156 10.31 23.60 8.32
CA GLU A 156 11.31 24.66 8.17
C GLU A 156 12.71 24.14 8.58
N ASN A 157 13.72 24.45 7.76
CA ASN A 157 15.12 24.20 8.07
C ASN A 157 15.80 25.53 8.40
N THR A 158 16.41 25.65 9.58
CA THR A 158 17.22 26.82 9.94
C THR A 158 18.70 26.59 9.63
N GLY A 159 19.28 27.43 8.77
CA GLY A 159 20.73 27.58 8.60
C GLY A 159 21.15 27.89 7.16
N GLY A 160 21.89 29.00 6.98
CA GLY A 160 22.62 29.33 5.76
C GLY A 160 22.16 30.65 5.13
N ASP A 161 23.08 31.62 5.03
CA ASP A 161 22.90 32.83 4.22
C ASP A 161 22.63 32.40 2.76
N GLU A 162 21.35 32.44 2.37
CA GLU A 162 20.79 31.98 1.08
C GLU A 162 21.32 30.62 0.56
N GLU A 163 21.29 29.56 1.38
CA GLU A 163 21.60 28.19 0.94
C GLU A 163 20.31 27.39 0.67
N VAL A 164 20.00 27.10 -0.60
CA VAL A 164 18.92 26.16 -0.94
C VAL A 164 19.31 24.78 -0.42
N SER A 165 18.57 24.29 0.59
CA SER A 165 18.77 22.96 1.16
C SER A 165 18.85 21.90 0.05
N LYS A 166 19.94 21.15 0.00
CA LYS A 166 20.15 20.06 -0.98
C LYS A 166 19.49 18.74 -0.58
N LEU A 167 18.78 18.72 0.54
CA LEU A 167 18.14 17.52 1.05
C LEU A 167 17.01 17.08 0.13
N PRO A 168 16.81 15.77 -0.05
CA PRO A 168 15.61 15.25 -0.68
C PRO A 168 14.35 15.67 0.08
N GLU A 169 13.29 15.97 -0.65
CA GLU A 169 11.95 16.18 -0.10
C GLU A 169 11.21 14.84 -0.06
N ILE A 170 10.55 14.56 1.07
CA ILE A 170 9.78 13.34 1.30
C ILE A 170 8.35 13.73 1.63
N ILE A 171 7.40 13.27 0.82
CA ILE A 171 5.97 13.35 1.05
C ILE A 171 5.48 11.94 1.37
N CYS A 172 4.78 11.78 2.49
CA CYS A 172 4.28 10.49 2.96
C CYS A 172 2.81 10.63 3.33
N SER A 173 2.00 9.60 3.06
CA SER A 173 0.58 9.60 3.44
C SER A 173 0.33 9.25 4.91
N LEU A 174 1.38 8.96 5.69
CA LEU A 174 1.27 8.68 7.13
C LEU A 174 1.07 9.98 7.92
N THR A 175 0.30 9.88 9.00
CA THR A 175 0.14 10.97 9.98
C THR A 175 0.81 10.59 11.30
N GLU A 176 1.50 11.55 11.91
CA GLU A 176 2.12 11.36 13.23
C GLU A 176 1.05 11.08 14.30
N GLY A 177 1.26 10.03 15.10
CA GLY A 177 0.34 9.62 16.15
C GLY A 177 -0.93 8.91 15.67
N GLN A 178 -1.02 8.53 14.39
CA GLN A 178 -2.20 7.84 13.87
C GLN A 178 -2.49 6.53 14.62
N VAL A 179 -3.78 6.20 14.74
CA VAL A 179 -4.24 4.98 15.40
C VAL A 179 -4.85 4.04 14.37
N VAL A 180 -4.43 2.78 14.36
CA VAL A 180 -4.85 1.75 13.40
C VAL A 180 -5.51 0.59 14.12
N SER A 181 -6.75 0.25 13.75
CA SER A 181 -7.47 -0.92 14.28
C SER A 181 -7.22 -2.17 13.43
N GLY A 182 -7.07 -3.34 14.06
CA GLY A 182 -6.95 -4.64 13.37
C GLY A 182 -5.63 -4.88 12.62
N GLY A 183 -4.75 -3.88 12.50
CA GLY A 183 -3.35 -4.05 12.06
C GLY A 183 -3.09 -4.00 10.56
N PHE A 184 -4.05 -3.60 9.71
CA PHE A 184 -3.77 -3.25 8.32
C PHE A 184 -3.42 -1.77 8.20
N LEU A 185 -2.24 -1.51 7.65
CA LEU A 185 -1.80 -0.16 7.31
C LEU A 185 -0.99 -0.21 6.02
N GLY A 186 -1.56 0.42 5.00
CA GLY A 186 -0.87 0.79 3.77
C GLY A 186 -0.57 2.28 3.78
N PHE A 187 0.54 2.68 3.16
CA PHE A 187 0.86 4.09 2.95
C PHE A 187 1.67 4.27 1.67
N THR A 188 1.76 5.53 1.24
CA THR A 188 2.51 5.92 0.06
C THR A 188 3.61 6.91 0.40
N VAL A 189 4.67 6.90 -0.42
CA VAL A 189 5.80 7.82 -0.34
C VAL A 189 6.08 8.36 -1.73
N GLN A 190 6.23 9.68 -1.84
CA GLN A 190 6.92 10.34 -2.94
C GLN A 190 8.20 10.94 -2.40
N ALA A 191 9.28 10.83 -3.16
CA ALA A 191 10.55 11.46 -2.83
C ALA A 191 11.10 12.19 -4.06
N THR A 192 11.62 13.40 -3.87
CA THR A 192 12.24 14.20 -4.93
C THR A 192 13.56 14.77 -4.46
N THR A 193 14.52 14.93 -5.37
CA THR A 193 15.76 15.66 -5.08
C THR A 193 15.47 17.15 -4.87
N TYR A 194 16.46 17.90 -4.39
CA TYR A 194 16.36 19.36 -4.28
C TYR A 194 16.14 20.06 -5.64
N LYS A 195 16.49 19.40 -6.74
CA LYS A 195 16.23 19.83 -8.13
C LYS A 195 14.82 19.45 -8.62
N LYS A 196 13.96 18.92 -7.73
CA LYS A 196 12.61 18.42 -8.02
C LYS A 196 12.58 17.23 -9.01
N GLU A 197 13.67 16.47 -9.09
CA GLU A 197 13.69 15.22 -9.85
C GLU A 197 13.15 14.07 -8.98
N PRO A 198 12.24 13.22 -9.49
CA PRO A 198 11.68 12.12 -8.70
C PRO A 198 12.74 11.06 -8.40
N LEU A 199 12.72 10.56 -7.16
CA LEU A 199 13.51 9.43 -6.70
C LEU A 199 12.66 8.16 -6.78
N SER A 200 13.18 7.14 -7.46
CA SER A 200 12.55 5.82 -7.49
C SER A 200 12.69 5.11 -6.14
N SER A 201 11.95 4.01 -5.97
CA SER A 201 11.98 3.18 -4.76
C SER A 201 13.38 2.66 -4.39
N PHE A 202 14.32 2.59 -5.33
CA PHE A 202 15.71 2.21 -5.03
C PHE A 202 16.43 3.23 -4.14
N TYR A 203 16.06 4.50 -4.21
CA TYR A 203 16.64 5.60 -3.43
C TYR A 203 15.89 5.86 -2.13
N VAL A 204 14.81 5.10 -1.87
CA VAL A 204 14.01 5.20 -0.65
C VAL A 204 14.18 3.92 0.17
N THR A 205 14.49 4.07 1.45
CA THR A 205 14.52 2.97 2.42
C THR A 205 13.46 3.23 3.47
N VAL A 206 12.57 2.25 3.64
CA VAL A 206 11.56 2.26 4.69
C VAL A 206 11.89 1.20 5.72
N LYS A 207 11.72 1.52 7.01
CA LYS A 207 11.78 0.55 8.09
C LYS A 207 10.59 0.67 9.01
N VAL A 208 10.10 -0.46 9.52
CA VAL A 208 9.08 -0.57 10.55
C VAL A 208 9.72 -1.25 11.76
N ASN A 209 9.77 -0.56 12.90
CA ASN A 209 10.44 -1.05 14.12
C ASN A 209 11.88 -1.54 13.85
N GLY A 210 12.63 -0.78 13.06
CA GLY A 210 14.00 -1.10 12.65
C GLY A 210 14.13 -2.17 11.55
N ARG A 211 13.07 -2.91 11.20
CA ARG A 211 13.08 -3.91 10.13
C ARG A 211 12.81 -3.27 8.78
N LYS A 212 13.64 -3.58 7.79
CA LYS A 212 13.50 -3.02 6.44
C LYS A 212 12.24 -3.57 5.76
N LEU A 213 11.48 -2.66 5.16
CA LEU A 213 10.31 -2.97 4.36
C LEU A 213 10.60 -2.78 2.87
N TYR A 214 10.05 -3.67 2.05
CA TYR A 214 10.11 -3.58 0.60
C TYR A 214 8.87 -2.86 0.06
N SER A 215 9.04 -2.07 -1.01
CA SER A 215 7.91 -1.39 -1.65
C SER A 215 6.99 -2.42 -2.32
N SER A 216 5.69 -2.32 -2.08
CA SER A 216 4.68 -3.17 -2.71
C SER A 216 4.51 -2.89 -4.21
N GLY A 217 4.91 -1.69 -4.67
CA GLY A 217 4.90 -1.28 -6.07
C GLY A 217 5.08 0.23 -6.23
N THR A 218 5.21 0.69 -7.47
CA THR A 218 5.33 2.13 -7.77
C THR A 218 4.47 2.49 -8.97
N GLN A 219 3.62 3.51 -8.83
CA GLN A 219 2.78 4.02 -9.91
C GLN A 219 2.88 5.54 -9.94
N HIS A 220 3.14 6.12 -11.11
CA HIS A 220 3.25 7.58 -11.29
C HIS A 220 4.17 8.27 -10.25
N ASN A 221 5.35 7.68 -9.99
CA ASN A 221 6.32 8.12 -8.97
C ASN A 221 5.83 8.07 -7.50
N VAL A 222 4.69 7.45 -7.25
CA VAL A 222 4.18 7.15 -5.90
C VAL A 222 4.58 5.73 -5.53
N ILE A 223 5.38 5.60 -4.48
CA ILE A 223 5.89 4.33 -3.98
C ILE A 223 4.94 3.83 -2.89
N SER A 224 4.40 2.62 -3.05
CA SER A 224 3.48 2.02 -2.09
C SER A 224 4.21 1.09 -1.12
N TYR A 225 3.73 1.05 0.12
CA TYR A 225 4.20 0.17 1.19
C TYR A 225 3.01 -0.45 1.94
N ARG A 226 3.22 -1.65 2.47
CA ARG A 226 2.25 -2.42 3.28
C ARG A 226 2.96 -2.96 4.51
N THR A 227 2.37 -2.79 5.69
CA THR A 227 3.06 -3.04 6.97
C THR A 227 2.47 -4.16 7.79
N SER A 228 1.45 -4.85 7.27
CA SER A 228 0.62 -5.82 7.98
C SER A 228 1.43 -6.91 8.71
N GLN A 229 2.55 -7.35 8.12
CA GLN A 229 3.44 -8.36 8.70
C GLN A 229 4.44 -7.82 9.73
N GLU A 230 4.72 -6.51 9.72
CA GLU A 230 5.80 -5.90 10.52
C GLU A 230 5.29 -5.10 11.73
N LEU A 231 4.01 -4.74 11.74
CA LEU A 231 3.39 -4.04 12.86
C LEU A 231 3.28 -4.94 14.10
N GLN A 232 3.49 -4.34 15.28
CA GLN A 232 3.22 -4.93 16.59
C GLN A 232 2.01 -4.25 17.24
N ASP A 233 1.41 -4.86 18.26
CA ASP A 233 0.38 -4.19 19.05
C ASP A 233 0.98 -3.03 19.86
N GLY A 234 0.25 -1.94 20.02
CA GLY A 234 0.73 -0.70 20.63
C GLY A 234 1.59 0.15 19.70
N ASN A 235 2.63 0.78 20.25
CA ASN A 235 3.43 1.78 19.54
C ASN A 235 4.37 1.13 18.52
N ASN A 236 4.42 1.73 17.33
CA ASN A 236 5.29 1.35 16.23
C ASN A 236 5.98 2.60 15.69
N GLU A 237 7.23 2.45 15.25
CA GLU A 237 7.99 3.51 14.58
C GLU A 237 8.19 3.12 13.11
N ILE A 238 7.85 4.04 12.21
CA ILE A 238 8.08 3.91 10.76
C ILE A 238 9.04 5.01 10.33
N SER A 239 10.20 4.62 9.81
CA SER A 239 11.19 5.57 9.25
C SER A 239 11.22 5.48 7.73
N VAL A 240 11.22 6.64 7.08
CA VAL A 240 11.33 6.80 5.63
C VAL A 240 12.55 7.64 5.33
N THR A 241 13.57 7.03 4.75
CA THR A 241 14.83 7.68 4.37
C THR A 241 14.94 7.75 2.85
N ALA A 242 15.17 8.95 2.30
CA ALA A 242 15.50 9.14 0.90
C ALA A 242 16.95 9.61 0.77
N THR A 243 17.74 8.94 -0.07
CA THR A 243 19.13 9.32 -0.39
C THR A 243 19.25 9.51 -1.89
N ASP A 244 19.62 10.69 -2.35
CA ASP A 244 19.79 10.95 -3.78
C ASP A 244 21.13 10.40 -4.34
N LYS A 245 21.36 10.59 -5.64
CA LYS A 245 22.59 10.15 -6.32
C LYS A 245 23.84 10.92 -5.88
N GLU A 246 23.67 12.13 -5.37
CA GLU A 246 24.75 13.00 -4.87
C GLU A 246 25.11 12.64 -3.41
N GLY A 247 24.30 11.81 -2.75
CA GLY A 247 24.50 11.35 -1.38
C GLY A 247 23.73 12.18 -0.34
N ASN A 248 22.97 13.19 -0.76
CA ASN A 248 22.15 13.97 0.15
C ASN A 248 21.03 13.08 0.70
N THR A 249 20.82 13.11 2.01
CA THR A 249 19.91 12.19 2.70
C THR A 249 18.94 12.94 3.60
N ALA A 250 17.65 12.65 3.47
CA ALA A 250 16.60 13.10 4.36
C ALA A 250 15.91 11.89 5.01
N THR A 251 15.47 12.03 6.26
CA THR A 251 14.69 11.00 6.96
C THR A 251 13.48 11.63 7.64
N LYS A 252 12.31 10.99 7.51
CA LYS A 252 11.11 11.28 8.29
C LYS A 252 10.73 10.06 9.11
N ASN A 253 10.43 10.27 10.38
CA ASN A 253 9.94 9.23 11.29
C ASN A 253 8.47 9.50 11.61
N TYR A 254 7.69 8.43 11.70
CA TYR A 254 6.28 8.45 12.05
C TYR A 254 6.03 7.47 13.19
N HIS A 255 5.29 7.89 14.20
CA HIS A 255 4.81 7.01 15.26
C HIS A 255 3.36 6.65 15.03
N VAL A 256 3.06 5.34 15.02
CA VAL A 256 1.72 4.82 14.79
C VAL A 256 1.34 3.90 15.93
N THR A 257 0.12 4.01 16.43
CA THR A 257 -0.40 3.12 17.49
C THR A 257 -1.34 2.10 16.85
N VAL A 258 -1.02 0.83 16.98
CA VAL A 258 -1.85 -0.26 16.45
C VAL A 258 -2.61 -0.90 17.59
N LYS A 259 -3.90 -1.14 17.38
CA LYS A 259 -4.76 -1.90 18.28
C LYS A 259 -5.14 -3.21 17.60
N LYS A 260 -4.34 -4.25 17.79
CA LYS A 260 -4.53 -5.55 17.13
C LYS A 260 -5.70 -6.34 17.71
N GLU A 261 -6.01 -6.11 18.99
CA GLU A 261 -7.15 -6.75 19.65
C GLU A 261 -8.50 -6.16 19.21
N ASP A 262 -8.50 -4.93 18.70
CA ASP A 262 -9.71 -4.32 18.15
C ASP A 262 -10.16 -5.11 16.91
N ALA A 263 -11.48 -5.24 16.78
CA ALA A 263 -12.06 -5.80 15.57
C ALA A 263 -11.58 -5.01 14.35
N GLN A 264 -11.24 -5.74 13.31
CA GLN A 264 -10.85 -5.14 12.06
C GLN A 264 -12.06 -4.45 11.42
N ILE A 265 -11.88 -3.22 10.94
CA ILE A 265 -12.97 -2.42 10.39
C ILE A 265 -13.30 -2.93 8.99
N GLU A 266 -14.52 -3.40 8.78
CA GLU A 266 -15.00 -3.80 7.45
C GLU A 266 -15.01 -2.58 6.54
N GLY A 267 -14.29 -2.65 5.42
CA GLY A 267 -14.26 -1.62 4.39
C GLY A 267 -15.37 -1.78 3.35
N GLY A 268 -16.02 -2.96 3.31
CA GLY A 268 -17.06 -3.30 2.36
C GLY A 268 -16.93 -4.73 1.85
N THR A 269 -17.33 -4.97 0.61
CA THR A 269 -17.24 -6.30 -0.02
C THR A 269 -16.58 -6.22 -1.40
N MET A 270 -15.87 -7.28 -1.75
CA MET A 270 -15.27 -7.47 -3.07
C MET A 270 -15.65 -8.83 -3.62
N ARG A 271 -15.80 -8.89 -4.95
CA ARG A 271 -16.03 -10.15 -5.68
C ARG A 271 -14.69 -10.70 -6.17
N VAL A 272 -14.46 -11.98 -5.96
CA VAL A 272 -13.26 -12.71 -6.41
C VAL A 272 -13.71 -13.86 -7.30
N LYS A 273 -13.24 -13.86 -8.54
CA LYS A 273 -13.51 -14.91 -9.53
C LYS A 273 -12.23 -15.61 -9.92
N LEU A 274 -12.37 -16.90 -10.23
CA LEU A 274 -11.29 -17.72 -10.78
C LEU A 274 -11.76 -18.37 -12.07
N GLN A 275 -11.03 -18.15 -13.15
CA GLN A 275 -11.42 -18.55 -14.49
C GLN A 275 -10.33 -19.33 -15.21
N ALA A 276 -10.75 -20.38 -15.91
CA ALA A 276 -9.93 -21.16 -16.81
C ALA A 276 -10.64 -21.31 -18.17
N ASP A 277 -11.15 -20.21 -18.70
CA ASP A 277 -11.84 -20.15 -19.99
C ASP A 277 -10.97 -20.70 -21.13
N VAL A 278 -9.67 -20.40 -21.12
CA VAL A 278 -8.70 -20.89 -22.13
C VAL A 278 -8.55 -22.41 -22.16
N LEU A 279 -9.03 -23.10 -21.13
CA LEU A 279 -9.09 -24.56 -21.05
C LEU A 279 -10.51 -25.10 -21.33
N GLY A 280 -11.47 -24.24 -21.67
CA GLY A 280 -12.88 -24.59 -21.84
C GLY A 280 -13.59 -24.95 -20.53
N LEU A 281 -12.98 -24.62 -19.38
CA LEU A 281 -13.49 -24.99 -18.05
C LEU A 281 -14.38 -23.92 -17.42
N GLY A 282 -14.37 -22.69 -17.96
CA GLY A 282 -15.21 -21.60 -17.48
C GLY A 282 -14.77 -21.05 -16.12
N THR A 283 -15.76 -20.57 -15.36
CA THR A 283 -15.58 -20.10 -13.98
C THR A 283 -15.46 -21.28 -13.03
N ILE A 284 -14.33 -21.37 -12.32
CA ILE A 284 -14.03 -22.42 -11.35
C ILE A 284 -14.65 -22.10 -9.98
N PHE A 285 -14.57 -20.83 -9.56
CA PHE A 285 -15.37 -20.32 -8.44
C PHE A 285 -15.59 -18.82 -8.59
N ASP A 286 -16.59 -18.34 -7.84
CA ASP A 286 -17.04 -16.96 -7.80
C ASP A 286 -17.58 -16.68 -6.40
N GLU A 287 -16.88 -15.85 -5.63
CA GLU A 287 -17.23 -15.56 -4.24
C GLU A 287 -17.16 -14.07 -3.96
N THR A 288 -18.16 -13.57 -3.25
CA THR A 288 -18.10 -12.26 -2.61
C THR A 288 -17.70 -12.43 -1.14
N VAL A 289 -16.68 -11.68 -0.73
CA VAL A 289 -16.17 -11.66 0.63
C VAL A 289 -16.08 -10.23 1.14
N VAL A 290 -16.19 -10.07 2.46
CA VAL A 290 -15.86 -8.79 3.11
C VAL A 290 -14.39 -8.48 2.86
N PHE A 291 -14.08 -7.19 2.75
CA PHE A 291 -12.71 -6.70 2.87
C PHE A 291 -12.61 -5.73 4.04
N TYR A 292 -11.39 -5.47 4.50
CA TYR A 292 -11.11 -4.63 5.65
C TYR A 292 -10.34 -3.36 5.27
N GLU A 293 -10.58 -2.28 5.99
CA GLU A 293 -9.91 -1.00 5.74
C GLU A 293 -8.38 -1.15 5.74
N GLY A 294 -7.72 -0.55 4.74
CA GLY A 294 -6.27 -0.56 4.59
C GLY A 294 -5.67 -1.87 4.09
N GLU A 295 -6.47 -2.91 3.84
CA GLU A 295 -5.99 -4.18 3.30
C GLU A 295 -5.75 -4.12 1.78
N ASN A 296 -4.92 -5.04 1.27
CA ASN A 296 -4.66 -5.18 -0.16
C ASN A 296 -5.27 -6.48 -0.72
N LEU A 297 -5.31 -6.56 -2.05
CA LEU A 297 -6.02 -7.63 -2.77
C LEU A 297 -5.62 -9.08 -2.38
N PRO A 298 -4.35 -9.42 -2.07
CA PRO A 298 -3.99 -10.78 -1.67
C PRO A 298 -4.72 -11.30 -0.42
N TYR A 299 -4.99 -10.46 0.59
CA TYR A 299 -5.78 -10.89 1.76
C TYR A 299 -7.24 -11.18 1.40
N VAL A 300 -7.82 -10.38 0.50
CA VAL A 300 -9.18 -10.60 -0.03
C VAL A 300 -9.25 -11.91 -0.80
N VAL A 301 -8.29 -12.16 -1.69
CA VAL A 301 -8.19 -13.40 -2.47
C VAL A 301 -8.00 -14.62 -1.57
N ASP A 302 -7.12 -14.54 -0.58
CA ASP A 302 -6.93 -15.62 0.40
C ASP A 302 -8.21 -15.94 1.16
N ARG A 303 -8.96 -14.91 1.58
CA ARG A 303 -10.25 -15.07 2.26
C ARG A 303 -11.27 -15.76 1.37
N ALA A 304 -11.38 -15.35 0.11
CA ALA A 304 -12.25 -15.99 -0.88
C ALA A 304 -11.86 -17.46 -1.12
N PHE A 305 -10.57 -17.75 -1.29
CA PHE A 305 -10.08 -19.12 -1.47
C PHE A 305 -10.36 -20.00 -0.26
N LYS A 306 -10.10 -19.51 0.96
CA LYS A 306 -10.42 -20.23 2.20
C LYS A 306 -11.91 -20.53 2.31
N LYS A 307 -12.77 -19.55 1.99
CA LYS A 307 -14.23 -19.73 1.97
C LYS A 307 -14.66 -20.80 0.96
N ALA A 308 -14.03 -20.82 -0.22
CA ALA A 308 -14.27 -21.82 -1.26
C ALA A 308 -13.57 -23.18 -1.02
N GLY A 309 -12.83 -23.35 0.09
CA GLY A 309 -12.06 -24.56 0.38
C GLY A 309 -10.89 -24.82 -0.59
N ILE A 310 -10.40 -23.78 -1.26
CA ILE A 310 -9.32 -23.84 -2.24
C ILE A 310 -7.97 -23.74 -1.54
N LYS A 311 -7.10 -24.71 -1.81
CA LYS A 311 -5.68 -24.64 -1.42
C LYS A 311 -4.87 -24.11 -2.59
N TYR A 312 -3.79 -23.40 -2.31
CA TYR A 312 -2.99 -22.75 -3.34
C TYR A 312 -1.55 -22.53 -2.90
N LYS A 313 -0.68 -22.23 -3.86
CA LYS A 313 0.72 -21.88 -3.69
C LYS A 313 0.97 -20.54 -4.36
N TYR A 314 1.79 -19.71 -3.73
CA TYR A 314 2.19 -18.40 -4.23
C TYR A 314 3.68 -18.15 -3.98
N THR A 315 4.23 -17.16 -4.65
CA THR A 315 5.55 -16.58 -4.35
C THR A 315 5.40 -15.18 -3.76
N GLY A 316 6.49 -14.65 -3.19
CA GLY A 316 6.47 -13.37 -2.48
C GLY A 316 5.73 -13.47 -1.15
N THR A 317 5.16 -12.35 -0.72
CA THR A 317 4.31 -12.23 0.47
C THR A 317 3.02 -11.51 0.09
N PHE A 318 2.03 -11.48 0.99
CA PHE A 318 0.79 -10.75 0.72
C PHE A 318 1.05 -9.24 0.60
N ASP A 319 2.02 -8.73 1.36
CA ASP A 319 2.38 -7.32 1.39
C ASP A 319 3.32 -6.93 0.23
N TYR A 320 4.02 -7.88 -0.40
CA TYR A 320 5.00 -7.62 -1.46
C TYR A 320 5.20 -8.80 -2.42
N GLY A 321 5.09 -8.53 -3.73
CA GLY A 321 5.49 -9.49 -4.77
C GLY A 321 4.60 -10.74 -4.85
N PHE A 322 3.36 -10.67 -4.33
CA PHE A 322 2.44 -11.80 -4.41
C PHE A 322 2.22 -12.22 -5.86
N TYR A 323 2.43 -13.50 -6.13
CA TYR A 323 2.05 -14.11 -7.38
C TYR A 323 1.42 -15.48 -7.12
N LEU A 324 0.21 -15.68 -7.64
CA LEU A 324 -0.48 -16.96 -7.57
C LEU A 324 0.19 -17.97 -8.51
N GLN A 325 0.85 -18.97 -7.94
CA GLN A 325 1.61 -19.94 -8.72
C GLN A 325 0.77 -21.16 -9.11
N ARG A 326 -0.01 -21.70 -8.17
CA ARG A 326 -0.76 -22.95 -8.39
C ARG A 326 -1.95 -23.04 -7.47
N ILE A 327 -3.03 -23.62 -7.98
CA ILE A 327 -4.24 -23.96 -7.24
C ILE A 327 -4.33 -25.47 -7.12
N TYR A 328 -4.69 -25.96 -5.94
CA TYR A 328 -4.90 -27.38 -5.66
C TYR A 328 -6.38 -27.62 -5.38
N LYS A 329 -7.03 -28.31 -6.31
CA LYS A 329 -8.43 -28.67 -6.22
C LYS A 329 -8.64 -29.97 -7.01
N PRO A 330 -9.14 -31.04 -6.38
CA PRO A 330 -9.36 -32.31 -7.07
C PRO A 330 -10.19 -32.15 -8.35
N GLY A 331 -9.70 -32.71 -9.44
CA GLY A 331 -10.32 -32.68 -10.75
C GLY A 331 -10.45 -31.31 -11.39
N ILE A 332 -9.65 -30.30 -10.98
CA ILE A 332 -9.74 -28.94 -11.53
C ILE A 332 -9.52 -28.88 -13.05
N THR A 333 -8.78 -29.82 -13.63
CA THR A 333 -8.57 -29.91 -15.09
C THR A 333 -9.49 -30.92 -15.77
N ASN A 334 -10.43 -31.54 -15.06
CA ASN A 334 -11.27 -32.59 -15.65
C ASN A 334 -12.13 -32.03 -16.78
N GLY A 335 -12.09 -32.72 -17.93
CA GLY A 335 -12.89 -32.33 -19.09
C GLY A 335 -12.39 -31.09 -19.82
N TYR A 336 -11.14 -30.65 -19.56
CA TYR A 336 -10.56 -29.53 -20.30
C TYR A 336 -10.63 -29.77 -21.81
N LYS A 337 -10.95 -28.71 -22.54
CA LYS A 337 -10.93 -28.66 -23.99
C LYS A 337 -10.49 -27.27 -24.40
N ILE A 338 -9.24 -27.15 -24.83
CA ILE A 338 -8.69 -25.89 -25.33
C ILE A 338 -9.55 -25.43 -26.52
N PRO A 339 -10.09 -24.21 -26.49
CA PRO A 339 -10.90 -23.64 -27.57
C PRO A 339 -10.11 -23.58 -28.89
N ALA A 340 -10.77 -23.91 -30.01
CA ALA A 340 -10.10 -24.06 -31.30
C ALA A 340 -9.33 -22.81 -31.77
N PRO A 341 -9.85 -21.58 -31.62
CA PRO A 341 -9.11 -20.37 -31.98
C PRO A 341 -7.82 -20.17 -31.16
N ILE A 342 -7.82 -20.54 -29.88
CA ILE A 342 -6.62 -20.52 -29.04
C ILE A 342 -5.64 -21.59 -29.48
N LEU A 343 -6.12 -22.82 -29.73
CA LEU A 343 -5.27 -23.92 -30.18
C LEU A 343 -4.53 -23.56 -31.48
N GLN A 344 -5.25 -22.95 -32.43
CA GLN A 344 -4.65 -22.46 -33.67
C GLN A 344 -3.52 -21.45 -33.41
N LYS A 345 -3.71 -20.51 -32.47
CA LYS A 345 -2.66 -19.53 -32.13
C LYS A 345 -1.43 -20.16 -31.50
N LEU A 346 -1.64 -21.13 -30.61
CA LEU A 346 -0.55 -21.89 -29.98
C LEU A 346 0.26 -22.68 -31.02
N GLU A 347 -0.40 -23.25 -32.04
CA GLU A 347 0.26 -23.93 -33.17
C GLU A 347 1.01 -22.94 -34.08
N GLU A 348 0.38 -21.83 -34.46
CA GLU A 348 0.98 -20.77 -35.29
C GLU A 348 2.27 -20.21 -34.66
N GLU A 349 2.30 -20.05 -33.34
CA GLU A 349 3.45 -19.53 -32.60
C GLU A 349 4.45 -20.62 -32.17
N ASN A 350 4.21 -21.89 -32.50
CA ASN A 350 5.02 -23.04 -32.08
C ASN A 350 5.22 -23.08 -30.55
N CYS A 351 4.15 -22.84 -29.78
CA CYS A 351 4.20 -22.88 -28.32
C CYS A 351 4.49 -24.29 -27.80
N SER A 352 5.38 -24.40 -26.83
CA SER A 352 5.84 -25.68 -26.30
C SER A 352 4.83 -26.28 -25.31
N TRP A 353 4.21 -27.40 -25.70
CA TRP A 353 3.44 -28.24 -24.76
C TRP A 353 4.36 -28.92 -23.75
N VAL A 354 3.99 -28.90 -22.47
CA VAL A 354 4.82 -29.41 -21.36
C VAL A 354 4.10 -30.40 -20.43
N GLY A 355 2.85 -30.76 -20.73
CA GLY A 355 2.02 -31.60 -19.85
C GLY A 355 1.36 -30.80 -18.72
N TYR A 356 0.56 -31.45 -17.88
CA TYR A 356 -0.21 -30.81 -16.81
C TYR A 356 -0.49 -31.81 -15.66
N GLU A 357 -0.92 -31.28 -14.50
CA GLU A 357 -1.38 -32.06 -13.35
C GLU A 357 -2.92 -32.12 -13.28
N THR A 358 -3.50 -33.25 -12.84
CA THR A 358 -4.98 -33.46 -12.88
C THR A 358 -5.75 -32.83 -11.72
N ASP A 359 -5.12 -32.69 -10.56
CA ASP A 359 -5.74 -32.21 -9.31
C ASP A 359 -5.18 -30.85 -8.87
N SER A 360 -4.47 -30.17 -9.79
CA SER A 360 -3.94 -28.84 -9.59
C SER A 360 -3.87 -28.09 -10.92
N LEU A 361 -3.84 -26.75 -10.87
CA LEU A 361 -3.68 -25.90 -12.05
C LEU A 361 -2.76 -24.73 -11.71
N GLY A 362 -1.67 -24.58 -12.44
CA GLY A 362 -0.67 -23.57 -12.15
C GLY A 362 0.28 -23.27 -13.29
N GLU A 363 1.29 -22.47 -12.97
CA GLU A 363 2.38 -22.16 -13.89
C GLU A 363 2.93 -23.43 -14.53
N LYS A 364 3.19 -23.34 -15.84
CA LYS A 364 3.76 -24.40 -16.67
C LYS A 364 2.91 -25.67 -16.77
N ASP A 365 1.60 -25.57 -16.56
CA ASP A 365 0.66 -26.59 -17.01
C ASP A 365 0.22 -26.32 -18.45
N PHE A 366 0.05 -27.37 -19.25
CA PHE A 366 -0.27 -27.37 -20.67
C PHE A 366 0.87 -26.80 -21.53
N TYR A 367 1.23 -25.52 -21.38
CA TYR A 367 2.25 -24.84 -22.18
C TYR A 367 3.31 -24.13 -21.31
N TYR A 368 4.53 -24.03 -21.82
CA TYR A 368 5.69 -23.54 -21.04
C TYR A 368 5.52 -22.13 -20.44
N TRP A 369 4.72 -21.28 -21.08
CA TRP A 369 4.45 -19.90 -20.65
C TRP A 369 3.06 -19.72 -20.03
N SER A 370 2.44 -20.82 -19.59
CA SER A 370 1.17 -20.77 -18.88
C SER A 370 1.34 -20.33 -17.44
N GLY A 371 0.26 -19.80 -16.87
CA GLY A 371 0.22 -19.35 -15.49
C GLY A 371 -1.02 -18.53 -15.18
N TRP A 372 -0.94 -17.75 -14.11
CA TRP A 372 -2.03 -16.91 -13.65
C TRP A 372 -1.79 -15.44 -13.95
N LEU A 373 -2.86 -14.77 -14.34
CA LEU A 373 -2.98 -13.32 -14.44
C LEU A 373 -4.12 -12.87 -13.54
N TYR A 374 -4.25 -11.57 -13.37
CA TYR A 374 -5.43 -11.01 -12.75
C TYR A 374 -5.92 -9.76 -13.46
N ARG A 375 -7.21 -9.53 -13.36
CA ARG A 375 -7.90 -8.32 -13.82
C ARG A 375 -8.61 -7.72 -12.62
N LEU A 376 -8.55 -6.40 -12.48
CA LEU A 376 -9.29 -5.63 -11.48
C LEU A 376 -10.24 -4.71 -12.24
N ASP A 377 -11.54 -4.88 -12.02
CA ASP A 377 -12.60 -4.05 -12.63
C ASP A 377 -12.48 -3.91 -14.16
N GLY A 378 -12.06 -4.98 -14.83
CA GLY A 378 -11.89 -5.01 -16.29
C GLY A 378 -10.51 -4.58 -16.81
N TYR A 379 -9.59 -4.16 -15.95
CA TYR A 379 -8.24 -3.72 -16.34
C TYR A 379 -7.14 -4.64 -15.77
N PHE A 380 -5.96 -4.65 -16.40
CA PHE A 380 -4.79 -5.44 -15.97
C PHE A 380 -3.75 -4.56 -15.26
N PRO A 381 -3.85 -4.35 -13.94
CA PRO A 381 -2.89 -3.52 -13.23
C PRO A 381 -1.63 -4.28 -12.78
N ASP A 382 -0.61 -3.54 -12.35
CA ASP A 382 0.66 -4.09 -11.90
C ASP A 382 0.64 -4.51 -10.43
N GLY A 383 0.92 -5.80 -10.20
CA GLY A 383 1.19 -6.38 -8.88
C GLY A 383 -0.02 -6.43 -7.94
N LEU A 384 -0.50 -7.63 -7.65
CA LEU A 384 -1.69 -7.82 -6.80
C LEU A 384 -1.51 -7.21 -5.40
N SER A 385 -0.30 -7.24 -4.85
CA SER A 385 0.03 -6.62 -3.55
C SER A 385 0.03 -5.09 -3.54
N THR A 386 0.11 -4.43 -4.69
CA THR A 386 0.25 -2.96 -4.79
C THR A 386 -1.05 -2.24 -4.46
N ILE A 387 -2.19 -2.86 -4.77
CA ILE A 387 -3.48 -2.17 -4.87
C ILE A 387 -4.27 -2.37 -3.58
N PRO A 388 -4.80 -1.30 -2.95
CA PRO A 388 -5.73 -1.43 -1.84
C PRO A 388 -7.04 -2.09 -2.29
N ALA A 389 -7.72 -2.75 -1.37
CA ALA A 389 -9.08 -3.23 -1.60
C ALA A 389 -10.08 -2.05 -1.60
N GLU A 390 -11.07 -2.11 -2.48
CA GLU A 390 -12.08 -1.07 -2.67
C GLU A 390 -13.49 -1.70 -2.74
N ASP A 391 -14.49 -1.02 -2.18
CA ASP A 391 -15.85 -1.55 -2.10
C ASP A 391 -16.52 -1.65 -3.46
N GLY A 392 -17.17 -2.80 -3.69
CA GLY A 392 -17.84 -3.11 -4.95
C GLY A 392 -16.93 -3.57 -6.08
N SER A 393 -15.61 -3.53 -5.91
CA SER A 393 -14.65 -3.98 -6.92
C SER A 393 -14.63 -5.50 -7.11
N GLU A 394 -14.20 -5.91 -8.30
CA GLU A 394 -14.05 -7.31 -8.73
C GLU A 394 -12.59 -7.62 -9.11
N VAL A 395 -12.04 -8.68 -8.52
CA VAL A 395 -10.78 -9.30 -8.95
C VAL A 395 -11.09 -10.61 -9.68
N GLU A 396 -10.63 -10.71 -10.92
CA GLU A 396 -10.72 -11.93 -11.73
C GLU A 396 -9.31 -12.53 -11.89
N LEU A 397 -9.10 -13.74 -11.39
CA LEU A 397 -7.90 -14.52 -11.58
C LEU A 397 -8.06 -15.40 -12.81
N LEU A 398 -7.24 -15.17 -13.83
CA LEU A 398 -7.38 -15.75 -15.16
C LEU A 398 -6.21 -16.70 -15.45
N PHE A 399 -6.51 -17.94 -15.83
CA PHE A 399 -5.47 -18.84 -16.35
C PHE A 399 -5.13 -18.47 -17.80
N THR A 400 -3.84 -18.46 -18.14
CA THR A 400 -3.34 -18.23 -19.51
C THR A 400 -2.48 -19.41 -19.94
N LEU A 401 -2.47 -19.71 -21.25
CA LEU A 401 -1.57 -20.69 -21.85
C LEU A 401 -0.29 -20.05 -22.41
N ASN A 402 -0.26 -18.72 -22.60
CA ASN A 402 0.90 -18.02 -23.15
C ASN A 402 0.99 -16.55 -22.71
N ASN A 403 1.41 -16.29 -21.46
CA ASN A 403 1.71 -14.95 -20.92
C ASN A 403 0.58 -13.90 -21.13
N GLY A 404 -0.68 -14.34 -21.22
CA GLY A 404 -1.85 -13.48 -21.38
C GLY A 404 -2.18 -13.04 -22.79
N ALA A 405 -1.53 -13.63 -23.81
CA ALA A 405 -1.82 -13.32 -25.21
C ALA A 405 -3.30 -13.49 -25.58
N GLU A 406 -4.02 -14.37 -24.86
CA GLU A 406 -5.46 -14.61 -25.01
C GLU A 406 -6.33 -13.42 -24.57
N TYR A 407 -5.81 -12.53 -23.73
CA TYR A 407 -6.60 -11.49 -23.06
C TYR A 407 -6.15 -10.05 -23.36
N ASN A 408 -4.89 -9.85 -23.72
CA ASN A 408 -4.28 -8.52 -23.76
C ASN A 408 -4.31 -7.84 -25.14
N GLY A 409 -5.08 -8.35 -26.10
CA GLY A 409 -5.12 -7.82 -27.47
C GLY A 409 -4.12 -8.44 -28.44
N THR A 410 -3.17 -9.26 -27.97
CA THR A 410 -2.11 -9.83 -28.83
C THR A 410 -2.67 -10.83 -29.83
N TRP A 411 -3.50 -11.77 -29.37
CA TRP A 411 -4.14 -12.75 -30.25
C TRP A 411 -5.52 -12.33 -30.70
N PHE A 412 -6.27 -11.67 -29.82
CA PHE A 412 -7.68 -11.36 -30.03
C PHE A 412 -8.00 -9.96 -29.52
N SER A 413 -8.76 -9.19 -30.30
CA SER A 413 -9.27 -7.86 -29.91
C SER A 413 -10.64 -7.92 -29.22
N GLY A 414 -11.08 -9.11 -28.81
CA GLY A 414 -12.38 -9.38 -28.19
C GLY A 414 -12.46 -10.83 -27.71
N ASN A 415 -13.69 -11.36 -27.59
CA ASN A 415 -13.87 -12.78 -27.29
C ASN A 415 -13.32 -13.64 -28.43
N TRP A 416 -12.75 -14.79 -28.07
CA TRP A 416 -12.22 -15.78 -29.00
C TRP A 416 -13.15 -16.99 -29.13
#